data_AF-A0A6A5ASR9-F1
#
_entry.id   AF-A0A6A5ASR9-F1
#
_cell.length_a   1.000
_cell.length_b   1.000
_cell.length_c   1.000
_cell.angle_alpha   90.00
_cell.angle_beta   90.00
_cell.angle_gamma   90.00
#
_symmetry.space_group_name_H-M   'P 1'
#
loop_
_entity.id
_entity.type
_entity.pdbx_description
1 polymer ?
#
loop_
_entity_poly.entity_id
_entity_poly.type
_entity_poly.pdbx_seq_one_letter_code
_entity_poly.pdbx_strand_id
1 'polypeptide(L)'
;LESVQINSPAHKMIGASAKAATSKPTKPLTLVVYHPVCIHHETPPEHPESPERLKRAIAVLKPLTLKYPHALSVVALSGTASELAPPETTLLLVHSPHYLDQLKDRSTKVTRGALVFETDPGDDNDGVEAAAPDTIRPFAAIGGAFKVAASIKKDSAMDTYVSAASWDVARIAAGTVCLAVDKVLAG
;
A
#
# COMPACT_ATOMS: atom_id res chain seq x y z
N LEU A 1 -37.33 -60.50 -49.07
CA LEU A 1 -36.01 -60.98 -48.62
C LEU A 1 -35.35 -59.81 -47.88
N GLU A 2 -36.00 -59.33 -46.82
CA GLU A 2 -35.72 -59.68 -45.41
C GLU A 2 -34.34 -59.20 -44.96
N SER A 3 -34.32 -58.01 -44.36
CA SER A 3 -33.29 -57.55 -43.45
C SER A 3 -33.89 -57.48 -42.05
N VAL A 4 -33.30 -58.26 -41.15
CA VAL A 4 -33.67 -58.47 -39.75
C VAL A 4 -33.37 -57.21 -38.95
N GLN A 5 -34.36 -56.70 -38.20
CA GLN A 5 -34.23 -55.58 -37.28
C GLN A 5 -34.51 -56.08 -35.86
N ILE A 6 -33.46 -56.21 -35.05
CA ILE A 6 -33.56 -56.70 -33.66
C ILE A 6 -33.65 -55.50 -32.72
N ASN A 7 -34.71 -55.50 -31.91
CA ASN A 7 -35.00 -54.56 -30.82
C ASN A 7 -34.16 -54.89 -29.57
N SER A 8 -33.64 -53.88 -28.86
CA SER A 8 -33.36 -53.92 -27.41
C SER A 8 -32.91 -52.56 -26.83
N PRO A 9 -33.02 -52.33 -25.50
CA PRO A 9 -33.86 -51.27 -24.97
C PRO A 9 -33.12 -50.06 -24.37
N ALA A 10 -33.92 -49.03 -24.10
CA ALA A 10 -33.57 -47.75 -23.52
C ALA A 10 -32.70 -47.81 -22.25
N HIS A 11 -31.50 -47.22 -22.34
CA HIS A 11 -30.80 -46.72 -21.16
C HIS A 11 -31.02 -45.21 -21.03
N LYS A 12 -31.85 -44.89 -20.03
CA LYS A 12 -32.12 -43.55 -19.51
C LYS A 12 -30.82 -42.98 -18.93
N MET A 13 -30.05 -42.27 -19.75
CA MET A 13 -28.94 -41.42 -19.29
C MET A 13 -29.55 -40.21 -18.58
N ILE A 14 -29.52 -40.26 -17.25
CA ILE A 14 -29.93 -39.17 -16.37
C ILE A 14 -28.95 -38.02 -16.61
N GLY A 15 -29.40 -36.99 -17.31
CA GLY A 15 -28.67 -35.75 -17.49
C GLY A 15 -28.51 -35.04 -16.15
N ALA A 16 -27.39 -35.26 -15.47
CA ALA A 16 -26.91 -34.34 -14.46
C ALA A 16 -26.31 -33.12 -15.18
N SER A 17 -27.16 -32.17 -15.57
CA SER A 17 -26.71 -30.83 -15.88
C SER A 17 -26.16 -30.23 -14.60
N ALA A 18 -24.83 -30.31 -14.43
CA ALA A 18 -24.13 -29.56 -13.41
C ALA A 18 -24.33 -28.08 -13.74
N LYS A 19 -25.37 -27.49 -13.18
CA LYS A 19 -25.50 -26.03 -13.06
C LYS A 19 -24.23 -25.57 -12.34
N ALA A 20 -23.29 -25.02 -13.10
CA ALA A 20 -22.20 -24.24 -12.55
C ALA A 20 -22.85 -23.17 -11.66
N ALA A 21 -22.73 -23.35 -10.35
CA ALA A 21 -23.10 -22.32 -9.42
C ALA A 21 -22.21 -21.13 -9.75
N THR A 22 -22.79 -20.11 -10.37
CA THR A 22 -22.18 -18.80 -10.54
C THR A 22 -22.12 -18.19 -9.15
N SER A 23 -21.12 -18.59 -8.35
CA SER A 23 -20.82 -17.95 -7.10
C SER A 23 -20.58 -16.47 -7.41
N LYS A 24 -21.33 -15.58 -6.75
CA LYS A 24 -21.06 -14.15 -6.81
C LYS A 24 -19.57 -13.96 -6.47
N PRO A 25 -18.82 -13.12 -7.21
CA PRO A 25 -17.44 -12.84 -6.86
C PRO A 25 -17.42 -12.26 -5.46
N THR A 26 -16.98 -13.07 -4.50
CA THR A 26 -16.80 -12.66 -3.12
C THR A 26 -15.61 -11.74 -3.12
N LYS A 27 -15.76 -10.51 -2.61
CA LYS A 27 -14.62 -9.59 -2.47
C LYS A 27 -13.52 -10.32 -1.69
N PRO A 28 -12.24 -10.18 -2.10
CA PRO A 28 -11.14 -10.82 -1.40
C PRO A 28 -11.12 -10.34 0.05
N LEU A 29 -10.88 -11.25 0.99
CA LEU A 29 -10.79 -10.91 2.41
C LEU A 29 -9.67 -9.90 2.70
N THR A 30 -8.54 -10.04 2.00
CA THR A 30 -7.35 -9.21 2.15
C THR A 30 -6.99 -8.55 0.82
N LEU A 31 -6.91 -7.22 0.83
CA LEU A 31 -6.40 -6.42 -0.28
C LEU A 31 -5.01 -5.88 0.05
N VAL A 32 -4.05 -6.13 -0.84
CA VAL A 32 -2.72 -5.51 -0.80
C VAL A 32 -2.61 -4.55 -1.97
N VAL A 33 -2.35 -3.28 -1.69
CA VAL A 33 -2.11 -2.23 -2.69
C VAL A 33 -0.66 -1.77 -2.63
N TYR A 34 -0.06 -1.50 -3.78
CA TYR A 34 1.28 -0.90 -3.86
C TYR A 34 1.40 -0.05 -5.12
N HIS A 35 2.33 0.90 -5.12
CA HIS A 35 2.68 1.64 -6.34
C HIS A 35 4.09 1.24 -6.82
N PRO A 36 4.27 0.85 -8.10
CA PRO A 36 5.57 0.41 -8.60
C PRO A 36 6.68 1.45 -8.46
N VAL A 37 6.36 2.74 -8.53
CA VAL A 37 7.37 3.82 -8.47
C VAL A 37 8.07 3.93 -7.12
N CYS A 38 7.52 3.33 -6.06
CA CYS A 38 8.17 3.30 -4.76
C CYS A 38 9.55 2.62 -4.80
N ILE A 39 9.82 1.80 -5.84
CA ILE A 39 11.15 1.20 -6.05
C ILE A 39 12.24 2.22 -6.44
N HIS A 40 11.85 3.45 -6.81
CA HIS A 40 12.76 4.51 -7.25
C HIS A 40 13.24 5.41 -6.11
N HIS A 41 12.72 5.24 -4.88
CA HIS A 41 13.39 5.81 -3.73
C HIS A 41 14.80 5.23 -3.64
N GLU A 42 15.79 6.03 -3.25
CA GLU A 42 17.17 5.56 -3.14
C GLU A 42 17.62 5.80 -1.71
N THR A 43 18.34 4.81 -1.18
CA THR A 43 19.03 4.85 0.10
C THR A 43 20.48 4.37 -0.11
N PRO A 44 21.41 4.71 0.80
CA PRO A 44 22.77 4.16 0.73
C PRO A 44 22.77 2.62 0.73
N PRO A 45 23.75 1.95 0.08
CA PRO A 45 23.78 0.49 -0.05
C PRO A 45 23.72 -0.28 1.28
N GLU A 46 24.31 0.26 2.34
CA GLU A 46 24.33 -0.35 3.67
C GLU A 46 23.08 -0.02 4.51
N HIS A 47 22.15 0.78 3.98
CA HIS A 47 20.97 1.21 4.70
C HIS A 47 19.95 0.06 4.84
N PRO A 48 19.36 -0.15 6.04
CA PRO A 48 18.39 -1.24 6.26
C PRO A 48 17.08 -1.07 5.47
N GLU A 49 16.70 0.18 5.20
CA GLU A 49 15.63 0.48 4.23
C GLU A 49 16.20 0.29 2.81
N SER A 50 15.52 -0.55 2.02
CA SER A 50 15.91 -0.87 0.65
C SER A 50 14.65 -1.08 -0.21
N PRO A 51 14.54 -0.42 -1.37
CA PRO A 51 13.39 -0.59 -2.27
C PRO A 51 13.21 -2.03 -2.80
N GLU A 52 14.27 -2.84 -2.77
CA GLU A 52 14.20 -4.27 -3.09
C GLU A 52 13.25 -5.04 -2.16
N ARG A 53 13.00 -4.54 -0.95
CA ARG A 53 12.03 -5.14 -0.01
C ARG A 53 10.62 -5.19 -0.63
N LEU A 54 10.21 -4.13 -1.34
CA LEU A 54 8.92 -4.09 -2.03
C LEU A 54 8.88 -5.13 -3.16
N LYS A 55 9.93 -5.20 -3.99
CA LYS A 55 10.00 -6.18 -5.09
C LYS A 55 9.88 -7.60 -4.57
N ARG A 56 10.59 -7.94 -3.49
CA ARG A 56 10.53 -9.26 -2.84
C ARG A 56 9.15 -9.54 -2.26
N ALA A 57 8.54 -8.58 -1.56
CA ALA A 57 7.20 -8.75 -1.00
C ALA A 57 6.18 -9.07 -2.10
N ILE A 58 6.19 -8.33 -3.21
CA ILE A 58 5.29 -8.57 -4.35
C ILE A 58 5.59 -9.91 -5.02
N ALA A 59 6.86 -10.29 -5.18
CA ALA A 59 7.24 -11.58 -5.75
C ALA A 59 6.74 -12.77 -4.91
N VAL A 60 6.75 -12.63 -3.57
CA VAL A 60 6.23 -13.66 -2.64
C VAL A 60 4.69 -13.70 -2.65
N LEU A 61 4.03 -12.54 -2.71
CA LEU A 61 2.57 -12.46 -2.65
C LEU A 61 1.88 -12.87 -3.95
N LYS A 62 2.47 -12.62 -5.12
CA LYS A 62 1.87 -12.92 -6.43
C LYS A 62 1.46 -14.40 -6.61
N PRO A 63 2.29 -15.40 -6.28
CA PRO A 63 1.86 -16.80 -6.35
C PRO A 63 0.70 -17.14 -5.40
N LEU A 64 0.60 -16.44 -4.27
CA LEU A 64 -0.46 -16.68 -3.28
C LEU A 64 -1.83 -16.20 -3.75
N THR A 65 -1.91 -15.21 -4.64
CA THR A 65 -3.20 -14.78 -5.23
C THR A 65 -3.79 -15.87 -6.13
N LEU A 66 -2.94 -16.63 -6.83
CA LEU A 66 -3.38 -17.78 -7.63
C LEU A 66 -3.85 -18.94 -6.75
N LYS A 67 -3.16 -19.17 -5.62
CA LYS A 67 -3.50 -20.24 -4.68
C LYS A 67 -4.76 -19.92 -3.86
N TYR A 68 -4.99 -18.65 -3.54
CA TYR A 68 -6.07 -18.20 -2.66
C TYR A 68 -6.86 -17.01 -3.27
N PRO A 69 -7.53 -17.19 -4.43
CA PRO A 69 -8.15 -16.10 -5.19
C PRO A 69 -9.30 -15.39 -4.46
N HIS A 70 -9.94 -16.05 -3.49
CA HIS A 70 -11.02 -15.47 -2.67
C HIS A 70 -10.51 -14.84 -1.36
N ALA A 71 -9.24 -15.04 -1.00
CA ALA A 71 -8.69 -14.53 0.25
C ALA A 71 -7.71 -13.38 0.04
N LEU A 72 -6.97 -13.35 -1.08
CA LEU A 72 -5.91 -12.37 -1.31
C LEU A 72 -5.98 -11.77 -2.71
N SER A 73 -5.99 -10.46 -2.78
CA SER A 73 -5.77 -9.69 -4.01
C SER A 73 -4.59 -8.75 -3.85
N VAL A 74 -3.72 -8.71 -4.85
CA VAL A 74 -2.57 -7.81 -4.91
C VAL A 74 -2.74 -6.89 -6.11
N VAL A 75 -2.87 -5.59 -5.85
CA VAL A 75 -3.17 -4.57 -6.87
C VAL A 75 -2.02 -3.59 -6.96
N ALA A 76 -1.45 -3.46 -8.16
CA ALA A 76 -0.53 -2.40 -8.49
C ALA A 76 -1.35 -1.15 -8.87
N LEU A 77 -1.16 -0.06 -8.14
CA LEU A 77 -1.72 1.23 -8.48
C LEU A 77 -0.95 1.85 -9.66
N SER A 78 -1.65 2.72 -10.38
CA SER A 78 -1.11 3.55 -11.45
C SER A 78 -1.51 5.00 -11.20
N GLY A 79 -0.68 5.94 -11.62
CA GLY A 79 -0.95 7.37 -11.53
C GLY A 79 0.28 8.15 -11.12
N THR A 80 0.14 9.46 -11.06
CA THR A 80 1.19 10.37 -10.59
C THR A 80 1.03 10.68 -9.10
N ALA A 81 2.06 11.28 -8.51
CA ALA A 81 1.97 11.75 -7.13
C ALA A 81 0.85 12.77 -6.93
N SER A 82 0.57 13.63 -7.92
CA SER A 82 -0.53 14.60 -7.82
C SER A 82 -1.92 13.96 -7.82
N GLU A 83 -2.07 12.81 -8.47
CA GLU A 83 -3.36 12.09 -8.55
C GLU A 83 -3.60 11.20 -7.32
N LEU A 84 -2.54 10.61 -6.77
CA LEU A 84 -2.64 9.64 -5.70
C LEU A 84 -2.35 10.22 -4.32
N ALA A 85 -1.66 11.36 -4.22
CA ALA A 85 -1.38 11.99 -2.94
C ALA A 85 -2.68 12.29 -2.19
N PRO A 86 -2.68 12.12 -0.86
CA PRO A 86 -3.77 12.64 -0.07
C PRO A 86 -3.79 14.18 -0.19
N PRO A 87 -4.96 14.81 0.04
CA PRO A 87 -5.05 16.26 0.08
C PRO A 87 -3.99 16.85 1.02
N GLU A 88 -3.47 18.02 0.68
CA GLU A 88 -2.48 18.71 1.52
C GLU A 88 -2.99 18.92 2.95
N THR A 89 -4.29 19.22 3.11
CA THR A 89 -4.94 19.29 4.42
C THR A 89 -4.79 18.02 5.25
N THR A 90 -4.81 16.83 4.62
CA THR A 90 -4.59 15.55 5.30
C THR A 90 -3.13 15.37 5.71
N LEU A 91 -2.18 15.75 4.86
CA LEU A 91 -0.76 15.72 5.20
C LEU A 91 -0.46 16.65 6.39
N LEU A 92 -1.06 17.84 6.39
CA LEU A 92 -0.92 18.84 7.44
C LEU A 92 -1.61 18.49 8.77
N LEU A 93 -2.39 17.40 8.84
CA LEU A 93 -2.87 16.87 10.12
C LEU A 93 -1.76 16.20 10.93
N VAL A 94 -0.70 15.73 10.26
CA VAL A 94 0.36 14.93 10.87
C VAL A 94 1.76 15.49 10.63
N HIS A 95 1.95 16.36 9.63
CA HIS A 95 3.23 16.98 9.29
C HIS A 95 3.17 18.50 9.36
N SER A 96 4.24 19.13 9.82
CA SER A 96 4.37 20.59 9.78
C SER A 96 4.49 21.05 8.31
N PRO A 97 3.98 22.24 7.95
CA PRO A 97 4.21 22.81 6.62
C PRO A 97 5.71 22.93 6.31
N HIS A 98 6.50 23.30 7.32
CA HIS A 98 7.95 23.45 7.21
C HIS A 98 8.64 22.15 6.82
N TYR A 99 8.29 21.03 7.47
CA TYR A 99 8.82 19.71 7.13
C TYR A 99 8.52 19.33 5.68
N LEU A 100 7.29 19.57 5.20
CA LEU A 100 6.90 19.24 3.82
C LEU A 100 7.68 20.09 2.81
N ASP A 101 7.86 21.39 3.09
CA ASP A 101 8.66 22.27 2.27
C ASP A 101 10.13 21.83 2.24
N GLN A 102 10.72 21.50 3.39
CA GLN A 102 12.09 20.98 3.47
C GLN A 102 12.25 19.69 2.66
N LEU A 103 11.33 18.74 2.78
CA LEU A 103 11.37 17.47 2.07
C LEU A 103 11.30 17.68 0.55
N LYS A 104 10.39 18.54 0.10
CA LYS A 104 10.24 18.90 -1.32
C LYS A 104 11.51 19.57 -1.84
N ASP A 105 11.98 20.61 -1.16
CA ASP A 105 13.17 21.36 -1.54
C ASP A 105 14.40 20.45 -1.65
N ARG A 106 14.65 19.61 -0.64
CA ARG A 106 15.80 18.72 -0.65
C ARG A 106 15.70 17.66 -1.73
N SER A 107 14.51 17.10 -1.95
CA SER A 107 14.30 16.14 -3.05
C SER A 107 14.63 16.78 -4.40
N THR A 108 14.21 18.03 -4.65
CA THR A 108 14.50 18.71 -5.92
C THR A 108 15.98 19.10 -6.10
N LYS A 109 16.72 19.28 -5.01
CA LYS A 109 18.16 19.62 -5.02
C LYS A 109 19.05 18.38 -5.19
N VAL A 110 18.54 17.18 -4.93
CA VAL A 110 19.30 15.93 -5.11
C VAL A 110 19.39 15.60 -6.59
N THR A 111 20.61 15.54 -7.12
CA THR A 111 20.87 15.18 -8.52
C THR A 111 21.31 13.72 -8.69
N ARG A 112 21.87 13.10 -7.63
CA ARG A 112 22.35 11.71 -7.66
C ARG A 112 22.33 11.10 -6.26
N GLY A 113 21.87 9.85 -6.16
CA GLY A 113 21.91 9.08 -4.92
C GLY A 113 20.91 9.58 -3.89
N ALA A 114 21.26 9.37 -2.62
CA ALA A 114 20.48 9.81 -1.48
C ALA A 114 21.36 10.68 -0.57
N LEU A 115 20.80 11.79 -0.09
CA LEU A 115 21.46 12.69 0.85
C LEU A 115 20.81 12.57 2.22
N VAL A 116 21.59 12.81 3.26
CA VAL A 116 21.07 12.83 4.64
C VAL A 116 20.02 13.93 4.76
N PHE A 117 18.87 13.56 5.33
CA PHE A 117 17.79 14.49 5.65
C PHE A 117 17.85 14.87 7.12
N GLU A 118 18.73 15.83 7.45
CA GLU A 118 18.75 16.47 8.76
C GLU A 118 17.51 17.36 8.91
N THR A 119 16.54 17.02 9.75
CA THR A 119 15.56 18.02 10.16
C THR A 119 16.22 19.03 11.11
N ASP A 120 15.86 20.30 11.01
CA ASP A 120 16.44 21.33 11.87
C ASP A 120 16.23 20.96 13.35
N PRO A 121 17.20 21.24 14.25
CA PRO A 121 17.06 20.95 15.67
C PRO A 121 15.87 21.74 16.24
N GLY A 122 14.74 21.06 16.42
CA GLY A 122 13.44 21.63 16.82
C GLY A 122 12.24 21.21 15.95
N ASP A 123 12.47 20.53 14.82
CA ASP A 123 11.46 19.94 13.94
C ASP A 123 11.70 18.42 13.84
N ASP A 124 11.73 17.75 14.99
CA ASP A 124 12.10 16.34 15.14
C ASP A 124 10.95 15.37 14.81
N ASN A 125 10.23 15.58 13.71
CA ASN A 125 9.17 14.66 13.26
C ASN A 125 8.15 14.27 14.37
N ASP A 126 8.01 15.12 15.39
CA ASP A 126 7.12 14.91 16.54
C ASP A 126 5.63 15.12 16.19
N GLY A 127 5.37 15.44 14.92
CA GLY A 127 4.05 15.71 14.37
C GLY A 127 3.64 17.17 14.58
N VAL A 128 2.49 17.53 14.02
CA VAL A 128 1.88 18.84 14.25
C VAL A 128 1.49 18.99 15.73
N GLU A 129 2.02 20.01 16.42
CA GLU A 129 1.60 20.40 17.78
C GLU A 129 0.16 20.96 17.83
N ALA A 130 -0.52 21.09 16.70
CA ALA A 130 -1.90 21.55 16.68
C ALA A 130 -2.82 20.48 17.27
N ALA A 131 -3.63 20.88 18.24
CA ALA A 131 -4.62 20.01 18.84
C ALA A 131 -5.48 19.37 17.74
N ALA A 132 -5.47 18.04 17.66
CA ALA A 132 -6.24 17.29 16.69
C ALA A 132 -7.71 17.78 16.67
N PRO A 133 -8.34 17.91 15.49
CA PRO A 133 -9.75 18.25 15.37
C PRO A 133 -10.59 17.32 16.26
N ASP A 134 -11.65 17.85 16.90
CA ASP A 134 -12.49 17.09 17.85
C ASP A 134 -12.99 15.75 17.30
N THR A 135 -13.10 15.63 15.98
CA THR A 135 -13.51 14.43 15.26
C THR A 135 -12.50 13.26 15.31
N ILE A 136 -11.21 13.51 15.54
CA ILE A 136 -10.14 12.49 15.51
C ILE A 136 -9.61 12.18 16.92
N ARG A 137 -9.91 13.04 17.90
CA ARG A 137 -9.54 12.88 19.31
C ARG A 137 -9.84 11.49 19.92
N PRO A 138 -11.00 10.83 19.66
CA PRO A 138 -11.26 9.51 20.22
C PRO A 138 -10.32 8.42 19.66
N PHE A 139 -9.72 8.60 18.49
CA PHE A 139 -8.79 7.64 17.89
C PHE A 139 -7.32 7.92 18.26
N ALA A 140 -6.97 9.17 18.54
CA ALA A 140 -5.63 9.54 19.00
C ALA A 140 -5.31 9.05 20.43
N ALA A 141 -6.34 8.89 21.28
CA ALA A 141 -6.19 8.46 22.67
C ALA A 141 -6.15 6.93 22.87
N ILE A 142 -6.58 6.16 21.87
CA ILE A 142 -6.64 4.69 21.95
C ILE A 142 -5.33 4.14 21.39
N GLY A 143 -4.37 3.91 22.29
CA GLY A 143 -3.04 3.45 21.95
C GLY A 143 -2.99 2.23 21.02
N GLY A 144 -2.23 2.36 19.94
CA GLY A 144 -1.87 1.35 18.94
C GLY A 144 -1.11 2.04 17.81
N ALA A 145 -0.18 1.35 17.13
CA ALA A 145 0.70 1.76 16.00
C ALA A 145 1.31 3.18 16.00
N PHE A 146 0.52 4.23 16.18
CA PHE A 146 0.88 5.63 16.38
C PHE A 146 1.84 5.86 17.56
N LYS A 147 1.68 5.13 18.68
CA LYS A 147 2.57 5.26 19.84
C LYS A 147 3.96 4.65 19.62
N VAL A 148 4.10 3.75 18.64
CA VAL A 148 5.38 3.09 18.33
C VAL A 148 6.30 4.04 17.56
N ALA A 149 5.74 4.90 16.69
CA ALA A 149 6.49 5.94 16.01
C ALA A 149 7.11 6.94 17.02
N ALA A 150 6.36 7.33 18.06
CA ALA A 150 6.81 8.25 19.10
C ALA A 150 7.81 7.66 20.12
N SER A 151 8.16 6.37 20.03
CA SER A 151 9.05 5.69 21.00
C SER A 151 10.31 5.10 20.37
N ILE A 152 10.59 5.40 19.10
CA ILE A 152 11.88 5.05 18.49
C ILE A 152 12.95 5.93 19.13
N LYS A 153 13.74 5.32 20.02
CA LYS A 153 14.84 5.96 20.72
C LYS A 153 15.81 6.61 19.74
N LYS A 154 16.23 7.80 20.13
CA LYS A 154 17.32 8.63 19.60
C LYS A 154 18.66 7.89 19.66
N ASP A 155 18.88 6.92 18.78
CA ASP A 155 20.23 6.48 18.42
C ASP A 155 20.67 7.34 17.22
N SER A 156 21.74 8.11 17.43
CA SER A 156 22.23 9.16 16.57
C SER A 156 22.99 8.65 15.33
N ALA A 157 22.44 7.64 14.64
CA ALA A 157 22.77 7.37 13.25
C ALA A 157 21.76 8.14 12.41
N MET A 158 22.23 8.88 11.40
CA MET A 158 21.34 9.68 10.56
C MET A 158 20.52 8.73 9.68
N ASP A 159 19.32 8.38 10.15
CA ASP A 159 18.50 7.28 9.62
C ASP A 159 17.57 7.68 8.47
N THR A 160 17.48 8.99 8.16
CA THR A 160 16.59 9.46 7.10
C THR A 160 17.40 9.99 5.93
N TYR A 161 17.15 9.41 4.75
CA TYR A 161 17.77 9.80 3.50
C TYR A 161 16.71 10.28 2.51
N VAL A 162 17.08 11.27 1.70
CA VAL A 162 16.24 11.83 0.64
C VAL A 162 16.99 11.75 -0.68
N SER A 163 16.35 11.09 -1.63
CA SER A 163 16.72 11.03 -3.04
C SER A 163 15.81 11.91 -3.91
N ALA A 164 16.18 12.08 -5.19
CA ALA A 164 15.40 12.85 -6.16
C ALA A 164 13.91 12.41 -6.25
N ALA A 165 13.64 11.12 -6.10
CA ALA A 165 12.29 10.57 -6.18
C ALA A 165 11.50 10.64 -4.85
N SER A 166 12.12 11.05 -3.75
CA SER A 166 11.56 10.84 -2.41
C SER A 166 10.29 11.64 -2.16
N TRP A 167 10.22 12.89 -2.65
CA TRP A 167 9.01 13.70 -2.56
C TRP A 167 7.78 13.00 -3.16
N ASP A 168 7.89 12.55 -4.41
CA ASP A 168 6.78 11.92 -5.11
C ASP A 168 6.47 10.53 -4.54
N VAL A 169 7.50 9.73 -4.24
CA VAL A 169 7.33 8.40 -3.64
C VAL A 169 6.66 8.49 -2.26
N ALA A 170 7.06 9.44 -1.42
CA ALA A 170 6.46 9.61 -0.08
C ALA A 170 4.99 10.00 -0.18
N ARG A 171 4.64 10.93 -1.09
CA ARG A 171 3.26 11.34 -1.33
C ARG A 171 2.39 10.19 -1.84
N ILE A 172 2.91 9.40 -2.79
CA ILE A 172 2.22 8.21 -3.30
C ILE A 172 2.06 7.15 -2.21
N ALA A 173 3.08 6.94 -1.37
CA ALA A 173 3.01 6.00 -0.26
C ALA A 173 1.92 6.41 0.74
N ALA A 174 1.89 7.68 1.16
CA ALA A 174 0.84 8.21 2.03
C ALA A 174 -0.55 8.05 1.41
N GLY A 175 -0.67 8.35 0.11
CA GLY A 175 -1.92 8.21 -0.64
C GLY A 175 -2.41 6.78 -0.74
N THR A 176 -1.49 5.84 -0.95
CA THR A 176 -1.77 4.39 -0.99
C THR A 176 -2.32 3.91 0.36
N VAL A 177 -1.81 4.44 1.47
CA VAL A 177 -2.34 4.15 2.82
C VAL A 177 -3.74 4.72 3.00
N CYS A 178 -3.98 5.99 2.65
CA CYS A 178 -5.31 6.59 2.72
C CYS A 178 -6.34 5.79 1.89
N LEU A 179 -5.97 5.41 0.66
CA LEU A 179 -6.81 4.59 -0.20
C LEU A 179 -7.10 3.21 0.43
N ALA A 180 -6.12 2.57 1.06
CA ALA A 180 -6.32 1.31 1.74
C ALA A 180 -7.31 1.44 2.91
N VAL A 181 -7.20 2.52 3.70
CA VAL A 181 -8.14 2.84 4.78
C VAL A 181 -9.55 3.04 4.24
N ASP A 182 -9.71 3.82 3.17
CA ASP A 182 -11.02 4.04 2.53
C ASP A 182 -11.67 2.72 2.07
N LYS A 183 -10.87 1.80 1.52
CA LYS A 183 -11.36 0.46 1.13
C LYS A 183 -11.83 -0.36 2.32
N VAL A 184 -11.14 -0.28 3.47
CA VAL A 184 -11.58 -0.96 4.69
C VAL A 184 -12.89 -0.38 5.20
N LEU A 185 -13.01 0.96 5.22
CA LEU A 185 -14.20 1.65 5.71
C LEU A 185 -15.43 1.45 4.80
N ALA A 186 -15.23 1.21 3.50
CA ALA A 186 -16.30 0.96 2.54
C ALA A 186 -16.84 -0.48 2.53
N GLY A 187 -16.15 -1.43 3.16
CA GLY A 187 -16.45 -2.88 3.11
C GLY A 187 -16.35 -3.49 1.71
#